data_AF-A0A1G3CLJ2-F1
#
_entry.id   AF-A0A1G3CLJ2-F1
#
_cell.length_a   1.000
_cell.length_b   1.000
_cell.length_c   1.000
_cell.angle_alpha   90.00
_cell.angle_beta   90.00
_cell.angle_gamma   90.00
#
_symmetry.space_group_name_H-M   'P 1'
#
loop_
_entity.id
_entity.type
_entity.pdbx_description
1 polymer ?
#
loop_
_entity_poly.entity_id
_entity_poly.type
_entity_poly.pdbx_seq_one_letter_code
_entity_poly.pdbx_strand_id
1 'polypeptide(L)'
;MKNKIVVFVFLLCGISSTAFGQFYDYDTPEIRLKSGLPSVFAVENVRQITDAEQESVLNISVTVKKGRIESVSRDGGCWVVTVRTSSKEASTYLIKDSQFKIVGEESKKVIVNAIHWKDGN
;
A
#
# COMPACT_ATOMS: atom_id res chain seq x y z
N MET A 1 -23.23 50.55 -46.47
CA MET A 1 -23.03 50.74 -45.01
C MET A 1 -23.58 49.52 -44.27
N LYS A 2 -22.92 49.15 -43.16
CA LYS A 2 -23.25 48.13 -42.15
C LYS A 2 -22.57 46.76 -42.31
N ASN A 3 -21.42 46.69 -41.63
CA ASN A 3 -21.03 45.67 -40.64
C ASN A 3 -21.57 44.26 -40.83
N LYS A 4 -20.66 43.27 -40.92
CA LYS A 4 -20.74 41.94 -40.29
C LYS A 4 -19.53 41.05 -40.61
N ILE A 5 -18.34 41.64 -40.68
CA ILE A 5 -17.08 40.89 -40.63
C ILE A 5 -16.53 41.15 -39.23
N VAL A 6 -15.95 40.15 -38.58
CA VAL A 6 -15.40 40.18 -37.21
C VAL A 6 -16.39 39.83 -36.07
N VAL A 7 -17.09 38.69 -36.12
CA VAL A 7 -17.54 38.01 -34.88
C VAL A 7 -17.60 36.47 -35.06
N PHE A 8 -16.64 35.84 -35.74
CA PHE A 8 -16.67 34.37 -35.89
C PHE A 8 -15.33 33.65 -35.70
N VAL A 9 -14.24 34.37 -35.46
CA VAL A 9 -12.91 33.74 -35.29
C VAL A 9 -12.52 33.61 -33.80
N PHE A 10 -13.17 34.34 -32.89
CA PHE A 10 -12.88 34.26 -31.45
C PHE A 10 -13.68 33.21 -30.67
N LEU A 11 -14.65 32.54 -31.30
CA LEU A 11 -15.47 31.52 -30.61
C LEU A 11 -14.90 30.09 -30.71
N LEU A 12 -13.91 29.85 -31.57
CA LEU A 12 -13.38 28.50 -31.83
C LEU A 12 -12.15 28.13 -30.99
N CYS A 13 -11.59 29.05 -30.20
CA CYS A 13 -10.40 28.79 -29.36
C CYS A 13 -10.69 28.79 -27.85
N GLY A 14 -11.95 28.87 -27.42
CA GLY A 14 -12.34 29.04 -26.01
C GLY A 14 -12.73 27.77 -25.24
N ILE A 15 -12.65 26.59 -25.85
CA ILE A 15 -12.99 25.31 -25.21
C ILE A 15 -11.83 24.32 -25.35
N SER A 16 -10.61 24.77 -25.08
CA SER A 16 -9.60 23.87 -24.52
C SER A 16 -9.92 23.68 -23.04
N SER A 17 -11.02 22.96 -22.76
CA SER A 17 -11.18 22.30 -21.47
C SER A 17 -9.99 21.35 -21.36
N THR A 18 -9.07 21.64 -20.44
CA THR A 18 -8.03 20.71 -20.00
C THR A 18 -8.71 19.56 -19.26
N ALA A 19 -9.47 18.74 -19.97
CA ALA A 19 -10.04 17.51 -19.49
C ALA A 19 -9.29 16.41 -20.21
N PHE A 20 -8.19 15.96 -19.62
CA PHE A 20 -7.76 14.56 -19.58
C PHE A 20 -6.56 14.48 -18.63
N GLY A 21 -6.78 14.89 -17.37
CA GLY A 21 -6.14 14.14 -16.30
C GLY A 21 -6.78 12.77 -16.33
N GLN A 22 -6.19 11.82 -17.05
CA GLN A 22 -6.49 10.41 -16.85
C GLN A 22 -5.94 10.07 -15.45
N PHE A 23 -6.68 10.45 -14.42
CA PHE A 23 -6.70 9.64 -13.20
C PHE A 23 -7.32 8.33 -13.65
N TYR A 24 -6.48 7.43 -14.14
CA TYR A 24 -6.78 6.02 -14.05
C TYR A 24 -6.86 5.74 -12.56
N ASP A 25 -8.07 5.87 -12.00
CA ASP A 25 -8.50 4.99 -10.94
C ASP A 25 -8.50 3.59 -11.58
N TYR A 26 -7.31 3.01 -11.69
CA TYR A 26 -7.23 1.57 -11.67
C TYR A 26 -7.79 1.24 -10.29
N ASP A 27 -9.03 0.78 -10.27
CA ASP A 27 -9.54 -0.14 -9.25
C ASP A 27 -8.60 -1.35 -9.24
N THR A 28 -7.37 -1.14 -8.76
CA THR A 28 -6.41 -2.20 -8.54
C THR A 28 -7.11 -3.04 -7.48
N PRO A 29 -7.48 -4.30 -7.79
CA PRO A 29 -8.21 -5.11 -6.85
C PRO A 29 -7.46 -5.12 -5.52
N GLU A 30 -8.14 -4.67 -4.46
CA GLU A 30 -7.52 -4.51 -3.16
C GLU A 30 -7.08 -5.88 -2.65
N ILE A 31 -5.77 -6.15 -2.65
CA ILE A 31 -5.24 -7.41 -2.16
C ILE A 31 -5.36 -7.41 -0.64
N ARG A 32 -6.19 -8.30 -0.13
CA ARG A 32 -6.38 -8.49 1.31
C ARG A 32 -5.54 -9.65 1.80
N LEU A 33 -4.86 -9.44 2.93
CA LEU A 33 -4.13 -10.49 3.62
C LEU A 33 -4.95 -11.01 4.80
N LYS A 34 -5.07 -12.33 4.90
CA LYS A 34 -5.57 -13.00 6.10
C LYS A 34 -4.50 -12.81 7.17
N SER A 35 -4.74 -11.92 8.14
CA SER A 35 -3.68 -11.48 9.05
C SER A 35 -3.21 -12.60 9.97
N GLY A 36 -2.03 -13.18 9.68
CA GLY A 36 -1.26 -13.99 10.64
C GLY A 36 -0.30 -13.15 11.50
N LEU A 37 -0.39 -11.82 11.41
CA LEU A 37 0.41 -10.90 12.20
C LEU A 37 -0.04 -10.86 13.68
N PRO A 38 0.87 -10.59 14.62
CA PRO A 38 0.50 -10.23 15.99
C PRO A 38 -0.55 -9.10 16.01
N SER A 39 -1.51 -9.18 16.94
CA SER A 39 -2.66 -8.28 17.01
C SER A 39 -2.31 -6.80 17.21
N VAL A 40 -1.08 -6.50 17.62
CA VAL A 40 -0.54 -5.14 17.75
C VAL A 40 -0.27 -4.47 16.40
N PHE A 41 -0.27 -5.22 15.30
CA PHE A 41 -0.07 -4.69 13.95
C PHE A 41 -1.38 -4.69 13.16
N ALA A 42 -1.47 -3.76 12.22
CA ALA A 42 -2.52 -3.70 11.20
C ALA A 42 -1.86 -3.55 9.83
N VAL A 43 -2.32 -4.33 8.85
CA VAL A 43 -1.94 -4.14 7.46
C VAL A 43 -2.79 -3.00 6.90
N GLU A 44 -2.16 -1.94 6.42
CA GLU A 44 -2.85 -0.79 5.82
C GLU A 44 -3.00 -0.92 4.31
N ASN A 45 -1.94 -1.40 3.65
CA ASN A 45 -1.91 -1.49 2.19
C ASN A 45 -1.02 -2.64 1.76
N VAL A 46 -1.37 -3.27 0.65
CA VAL A 46 -0.64 -4.36 0.03
C VAL A 46 -0.52 -4.04 -1.45
N ARG A 47 0.72 -3.93 -1.93
CA ARG A 47 1.02 -3.74 -3.33
C ARG A 47 1.70 -4.99 -3.86
N GLN A 48 1.07 -5.63 -4.84
CA GLN A 48 1.71 -6.73 -5.56
C GLN A 48 2.75 -6.20 -6.53
N ILE A 49 3.90 -6.86 -6.54
CA ILE A 49 5.03 -6.58 -7.44
C ILE A 49 5.00 -7.56 -8.60
N THR A 50 4.82 -8.85 -8.29
CA THR A 50 4.63 -9.90 -9.30
C THR A 50 3.54 -10.87 -8.87
N ASP A 51 2.87 -11.41 -9.87
CA ASP A 51 1.81 -12.41 -9.74
C ASP A 51 2.12 -13.60 -10.64
N ALA A 52 2.50 -14.73 -10.04
CA ALA A 52 2.72 -16.00 -10.73
C ALA A 52 1.74 -17.04 -10.18
N GLU A 53 1.47 -18.12 -10.91
CA GLU A 53 0.44 -19.11 -10.53
C GLU A 53 0.61 -19.68 -9.10
N GLN A 54 1.86 -19.90 -8.67
CA GLN A 54 2.16 -20.50 -7.37
C GLN A 54 2.75 -19.51 -6.34
N GLU A 55 3.15 -18.31 -6.77
CA GLU A 55 3.89 -17.38 -5.94
C GLU A 55 3.49 -15.92 -6.22
N SER A 56 3.32 -15.14 -5.16
CA SER A 56 3.12 -13.70 -5.23
C SER A 56 4.20 -12.97 -4.45
N VAL A 57 4.77 -11.93 -5.06
CA VAL A 57 5.74 -11.04 -4.40
C VAL A 57 5.04 -9.74 -4.02
N LEU A 58 5.09 -9.38 -2.74
CA LEU A 58 4.33 -8.26 -2.18
C LEU A 58 5.22 -7.23 -1.50
N ASN A 59 4.83 -5.96 -1.62
CA ASN A 59 5.21 -4.90 -0.69
C ASN A 59 4.03 -4.61 0.24
N ILE A 60 4.28 -4.50 1.53
CA ILE A 60 3.22 -4.36 2.55
C ILE A 60 3.47 -3.09 3.36
N SER A 61 2.43 -2.32 3.63
CA SER A 61 2.45 -1.27 4.66
C SER A 61 1.80 -1.78 5.93
N VAL A 62 2.54 -1.74 7.03
CA VAL A 62 2.07 -2.21 8.34
C VAL A 62 2.22 -1.09 9.35
N THR A 63 1.13 -0.81 10.05
CA THR A 63 1.08 0.15 11.14
C THR A 63 0.99 -0.59 12.46
N VAL A 64 1.75 -0.14 13.47
CA VAL A 64 1.52 -0.57 14.84
C VAL A 64 0.28 0.15 15.37
N LYS A 65 -0.67 -0.57 15.98
CA LYS A 65 -1.93 0.00 16.46
C LYS A 65 -1.76 0.94 17.64
N LYS A 66 -0.69 0.77 18.42
CA LYS A 66 -0.36 1.61 19.57
C LYS A 66 1.15 1.59 19.81
N GLY A 67 1.74 2.77 20.00
CA GLY A 67 3.16 2.93 20.30
C GLY A 67 4.00 3.18 19.06
N ARG A 68 5.32 3.08 19.22
CA ARG A 68 6.29 3.37 18.15
C ARG A 68 7.17 2.17 17.85
N ILE A 69 7.68 2.12 16.64
CA ILE A 69 8.61 1.12 16.18
C ILE A 69 10.01 1.61 16.52
N GLU A 70 10.71 0.87 17.38
CA GLU A 70 12.06 1.24 17.81
C GLU A 70 13.14 0.66 16.92
N SER A 71 12.92 -0.55 16.43
CA SER A 71 13.85 -1.22 15.55
C SER A 71 13.14 -2.23 14.68
N VAL A 72 13.66 -2.39 13.46
CA VAL A 72 13.29 -3.41 12.51
C VAL A 72 14.59 -4.00 11.99
N SER A 73 14.72 -5.32 12.05
CA SER A 73 15.77 -6.05 11.38
C SER A 73 15.21 -7.29 10.69
N ARG A 74 16.02 -7.90 9.83
CA ARG A 74 15.70 -9.16 9.18
C ARG A 74 16.78 -10.17 9.51
N ASP A 75 16.38 -11.26 10.13
CA ASP A 75 17.27 -12.33 10.58
C ASP A 75 16.62 -13.70 10.31
N GLY A 76 17.37 -14.62 9.70
CA GLY A 76 16.90 -15.98 9.41
C GLY A 76 15.57 -16.07 8.66
N GLY A 77 15.26 -15.12 7.78
CA GLY A 77 13.97 -15.06 7.06
C GLY A 77 12.78 -14.60 7.91
N CYS A 78 13.04 -14.09 9.11
CA CYS A 78 12.06 -13.45 9.98
C CYS A 78 12.32 -11.94 10.04
N TRP A 79 11.25 -11.16 10.07
CA TRP A 79 11.30 -9.78 10.53
C TRP A 79 11.31 -9.77 12.05
N VAL A 80 12.30 -9.09 12.63
CA VAL A 80 12.40 -8.86 14.07
C VAL A 80 12.05 -7.41 14.32
N VAL A 81 10.91 -7.16 14.96
CA VAL A 81 10.35 -5.82 15.15
C VAL A 81 10.18 -5.53 16.62
N THR A 82 10.83 -4.48 17.12
CA THR A 82 10.65 -4.03 18.50
C THR A 82 9.71 -2.83 18.52
N VAL A 83 8.62 -2.97 19.28
CA VAL A 83 7.63 -1.93 19.50
C VAL A 83 7.74 -1.44 20.93
N ARG A 84 7.82 -0.13 21.12
CA ARG A 84 7.71 0.51 22.44
C ARG A 84 6.33 1.15 22.58
N THR A 85 5.56 0.65 23.54
CA THR A 85 4.21 1.16 23.86
C THR A 85 4.24 2.26 24.92
N SER A 86 5.31 2.32 25.73
CA SER A 86 5.54 3.39 26.72
C SER A 86 7.03 3.53 27.06
N SER A 87 7.41 4.55 27.84
CA SER A 87 8.81 4.73 28.25
C SER A 87 9.42 3.53 28.99
N LYS A 88 8.59 2.66 29.59
CA LYS A 88 9.03 1.50 30.37
C LYS A 88 8.67 0.15 29.75
N GLU A 89 7.98 0.13 28.61
CA GLU A 89 7.43 -1.09 28.04
C GLU A 89 7.77 -1.20 26.56
N ALA A 90 8.50 -2.26 26.21
CA ALA A 90 8.81 -2.62 24.84
C ALA A 90 8.66 -4.14 24.65
N SER A 91 8.22 -4.54 23.46
CA SER A 91 8.02 -5.94 23.07
C SER A 91 8.63 -6.19 21.70
N THR A 92 9.27 -7.34 21.54
CA THR A 92 9.86 -7.77 20.27
C THR A 92 9.01 -8.86 19.65
N TYR A 93 8.71 -8.71 18.37
CA TYR A 93 7.88 -9.62 17.59
C TYR A 93 8.71 -10.25 16.48
N LEU A 94 8.53 -11.56 16.30
CA LEU A 94 9.12 -12.32 15.21
C LEU A 94 8.02 -12.63 14.18
N ILE A 95 8.19 -12.11 12.97
CA ILE A 95 7.20 -12.21 11.90
C ILE A 95 7.82 -12.93 10.71
N LYS A 96 7.22 -14.05 10.29
CA LYS A 96 7.66 -14.83 9.14
C LYS A 96 6.82 -14.48 7.92
N ASP A 97 7.45 -14.49 6.74
CA ASP A 97 6.75 -14.26 5.47
C ASP A 97 5.58 -15.26 5.27
N SER A 98 5.72 -16.49 5.78
CA SER A 98 4.68 -17.53 5.73
C SER A 98 3.40 -17.22 6.51
N GLN A 99 3.43 -16.23 7.40
CA GLN A 99 2.24 -15.77 8.13
C GLN A 99 1.34 -14.89 7.27
N PHE A 100 1.85 -14.36 6.15
CA PHE A 100 1.04 -13.60 5.20
C PHE A 100 0.38 -14.55 4.20
N LYS A 101 -0.94 -14.45 4.09
CA LYS A 101 -1.75 -15.25 3.17
C LYS A 101 -2.70 -14.34 2.42
N ILE A 102 -2.75 -14.45 1.10
CA ILE A 102 -3.71 -13.71 0.27
C ILE A 102 -5.09 -14.37 0.45
N VAL A 103 -6.11 -13.56 0.75
CA VAL A 103 -7.49 -14.05 0.90
C VAL A 103 -7.98 -14.59 -0.44
N GLY A 104 -8.47 -15.83 -0.46
CA GLY A 104 -8.90 -16.52 -1.68
C GLY A 104 -7.77 -17.22 -2.46
N GLU A 105 -6.52 -17.03 -2.06
CA GLU A 105 -5.33 -17.67 -2.63
C GLU A 105 -4.41 -18.23 -1.53
N GLU A 106 -4.97 -18.86 -0.49
CA GLU A 106 -4.22 -19.24 0.71
C GLU A 106 -3.15 -20.33 0.48
N SER A 107 -3.29 -21.13 -0.58
CA SER A 107 -2.32 -22.13 -1.01
C SER A 107 -1.09 -21.50 -1.68
N LYS A 108 -1.20 -20.26 -2.16
CA LYS A 108 -0.13 -19.55 -2.85
C LYS A 108 0.98 -19.17 -1.89
N LYS A 109 2.22 -19.28 -2.36
CA LYS A 109 3.38 -18.83 -1.60
C LYS A 109 3.44 -17.30 -1.66
N VAL A 110 3.50 -16.67 -0.50
CA VAL A 110 3.71 -15.22 -0.39
C VAL A 110 5.18 -14.96 -0.08
N ILE A 111 5.82 -14.14 -0.91
CA ILE A 111 7.15 -13.58 -0.65
C ILE A 111 6.96 -12.10 -0.32
N VAL A 112 7.49 -11.68 0.84
CA VAL A 112 7.47 -10.27 1.23
C VAL A 112 8.77 -9.62 0.79
N ASN A 113 8.70 -8.79 -0.25
CA ASN A 113 9.86 -8.06 -0.75
C ASN A 113 10.24 -6.91 0.19
N ALA A 114 9.25 -6.16 0.67
CA ALA A 114 9.47 -5.10 1.64
C ALA A 114 8.26 -4.89 2.55
N ILE A 115 8.52 -4.49 3.79
CA ILE A 115 7.50 -3.97 4.70
C ILE A 115 7.83 -2.52 5.04
N HIS A 116 6.91 -1.62 4.75
CA HIS A 116 6.94 -0.25 5.23
C HIS A 116 6.24 -0.17 6.59
N TRP A 117 7.03 0.07 7.62
CA TRP A 117 6.60 0.11 9.00
C TRP A 117 6.22 1.53 9.42
N LYS A 118 5.06 1.69 10.05
CA LYS A 118 4.56 2.98 10.54
C LYS A 118 4.24 2.91 12.03
N ASP A 119 4.52 4.03 12.71
CA ASP A 119 4.14 4.24 14.10
C ASP A 119 2.61 4.37 14.26
N GLY A 120 2.13 4.04 15.45
CA GLY A 120 0.73 4.17 15.84
C GLY A 120 0.52 5.42 16.66
N ASN A 121 -0.59 6.11 16.41
CA ASN A 121 -1.05 7.22 17.24
C ASN A 121 -1.61 6.74 18.57
#